data_AF-A0A940BIH9-F1
#
_entry.id   AF-A0A940BIH9-F1
#
_cell.length_a   1.000
_cell.length_b   1.000
_cell.length_c   1.000
_cell.angle_alpha   90.00
_cell.angle_beta   90.00
_cell.angle_gamma   90.00
#
_symmetry.space_group_name_H-M   'P 1'
#
loop_
_entity.id
_entity.type
_entity.pdbx_description
1 polymer ?
#
loop_
_entity_poly.entity_id
_entity_poly.type
_entity_poly.pdbx_seq_one_letter_code
_entity_poly.pdbx_strand_id
1 'polypeptide(L)'
;AHLLLKDAPFIYKGYIEGRDIFDGGADVVVCDGFVGNVVLKTCEGLAECVSRLLREEIRSRFLGRLGYLLARPAFAAFKKKVDYSEVGGAPLLGIDGIGMICHGGSSSKAIMNAIFTAREYVANQINEKLLVQIKNHPMHT
;
A
#
# COMPACT_ATOMS: atom_id res chain seq x y z
N ALA A 1 -16.49 -13.21 9.22
CA ALA A 1 -15.04 -12.96 9.06
C ALA A 1 -14.26 -13.33 10.32
N HIS A 2 -14.40 -12.61 11.44
CA HIS A 2 -13.62 -12.86 12.67
C HIS A 2 -13.58 -14.32 13.14
N LEU A 3 -14.73 -15.01 13.19
CA LEU A 3 -14.80 -16.41 13.59
C LEU A 3 -14.01 -17.33 12.64
N LEU A 4 -14.09 -17.10 11.33
CA LEU A 4 -13.39 -17.88 10.31
C LEU A 4 -11.87 -17.66 10.34
N LEU A 5 -11.43 -16.44 10.68
CA LEU A 5 -10.01 -16.08 10.70
C LEU A 5 -9.27 -16.62 11.94
N LYS A 6 -9.98 -17.01 13.00
CA LYS A 6 -9.37 -17.60 14.20
C LYS A 6 -8.74 -18.96 13.94
N ASP A 7 -9.36 -19.74 13.05
CA ASP A 7 -8.93 -21.10 12.72
C ASP A 7 -8.10 -21.14 11.43
N ALA A 8 -7.71 -19.98 10.91
CA ALA A 8 -6.96 -19.86 9.67
C ALA A 8 -5.48 -20.25 9.85
N PRO A 9 -4.78 -20.69 8.78
CA PRO A 9 -3.38 -21.14 8.83
C PRO A 9 -2.37 -19.98 8.91
N PHE A 10 -2.70 -18.90 9.63
CA PHE A 10 -1.85 -17.73 9.86
C PHE A 10 -2.12 -17.10 11.23
N ILE A 11 -1.20 -16.26 11.68
CA ILE A 11 -1.31 -15.59 12.99
C ILE A 11 -2.38 -14.51 12.91
N TYR A 12 -3.56 -14.79 13.47
CA TYR A 12 -4.65 -13.82 13.55
C TYR A 12 -4.56 -12.99 14.85
N LYS A 13 -4.30 -11.68 14.71
CA LYS A 13 -4.18 -10.75 15.85
C LYS A 13 -5.50 -10.16 16.36
N GLY A 14 -6.63 -10.47 15.72
CA GLY A 14 -7.93 -9.93 16.09
C GLY A 14 -8.27 -8.62 15.37
N TYR A 15 -9.08 -7.79 16.01
CA TYR A 15 -9.41 -6.45 15.50
C TYR A 15 -8.29 -5.47 15.80
N ILE A 16 -8.09 -4.51 14.91
CA ILE A 16 -7.14 -3.40 15.07
C ILE A 16 -7.86 -2.07 14.90
N GLU A 17 -7.30 -1.01 15.46
CA GLU A 17 -7.76 0.37 15.28
C GLU A 17 -6.98 1.09 14.18
N GLY A 18 -7.48 2.25 13.72
CA GLY A 18 -6.85 3.01 12.64
C GLY A 18 -5.41 3.45 12.93
N ARG A 19 -5.03 3.61 14.21
CA ARG A 19 -3.65 3.95 14.61
C ARG A 19 -2.69 2.77 14.43
N ASP A 20 -3.19 1.54 14.55
CA ASP A 20 -2.39 0.31 14.49
C ASP A 20 -2.07 -0.08 13.03
N ILE A 21 -2.67 0.60 12.04
CA ILE A 21 -2.40 0.36 10.61
C ILE A 21 -0.93 0.72 10.26
N PHE A 22 -0.32 1.65 11.00
CA PHE A 22 1.00 2.20 10.67
C PHE A 22 2.10 1.86 11.68
N ASP A 23 1.78 1.17 12.78
CA ASP A 23 2.73 0.89 13.86
C ASP A 23 3.56 -0.39 13.64
N GLY A 24 3.26 -1.15 12.59
CA GLY A 24 3.92 -2.43 12.28
C GLY A 24 3.39 -3.60 13.12
N GLY A 25 2.31 -3.40 13.85
CA GLY A 25 1.63 -4.42 14.65
C GLY A 25 0.96 -5.51 13.82
N ALA A 26 0.68 -5.29 12.54
CA ALA A 26 0.16 -6.30 11.63
C ALA A 26 0.80 -6.21 10.23
N ASP A 27 1.14 -7.35 9.63
CA ASP A 27 1.68 -7.42 8.27
C ASP A 27 0.59 -7.32 7.19
N VAL A 28 -0.62 -7.79 7.52
CA VAL A 28 -1.79 -7.80 6.62
C VAL A 28 -3.02 -7.33 7.39
N VAL A 29 -3.67 -6.30 6.87
CA VAL A 29 -4.95 -5.79 7.39
C VAL A 29 -6.04 -6.10 6.37
N VAL A 30 -7.11 -6.76 6.83
CA VAL A 30 -8.23 -7.17 5.97
C VAL A 30 -9.47 -6.34 6.33
N CYS A 31 -10.10 -5.76 5.32
CA CYS A 31 -11.36 -5.03 5.42
C CYS A 31 -12.19 -5.28 4.14
N ASP A 32 -13.46 -4.88 4.15
CA ASP A 32 -14.24 -4.84 2.91
C ASP A 32 -13.75 -3.71 1.98
N GLY A 33 -14.15 -3.79 0.70
CA GLY A 33 -13.68 -2.85 -0.31
C GLY A 33 -14.15 -1.40 -0.09
N PHE A 34 -15.28 -1.17 0.60
CA PHE A 34 -15.74 0.18 0.88
C PHE A 34 -14.87 0.82 1.97
N VAL A 35 -14.69 0.14 3.11
CA VAL A 35 -13.84 0.61 4.20
C VAL A 35 -12.39 0.78 3.72
N GLY A 36 -11.86 -0.20 2.99
CA GLY A 36 -10.50 -0.13 2.45
C GLY A 36 -10.30 1.07 1.52
N ASN A 37 -11.27 1.35 0.65
CA ASN A 37 -11.20 2.51 -0.24
C ASN A 37 -11.27 3.84 0.53
N VAL A 38 -12.16 3.95 1.54
CA VAL A 38 -12.23 5.14 2.40
C VAL A 38 -10.91 5.37 3.13
N VAL A 39 -10.34 4.33 3.73
CA VAL A 39 -9.06 4.40 4.45
C VAL A 39 -7.94 4.80 3.50
N LEU A 40 -7.79 4.12 2.36
CA LEU A 40 -6.74 4.41 1.38
C LEU A 40 -6.80 5.86 0.88
N LYS A 41 -7.99 6.33 0.47
CA LYS A 41 -8.18 7.70 -0.02
C LYS A 41 -7.99 8.75 1.06
N THR A 42 -8.36 8.45 2.30
CA THR A 42 -8.07 9.31 3.45
C THR A 42 -6.57 9.45 3.68
N CYS A 43 -5.82 8.34 3.58
CA CYS A 43 -4.36 8.36 3.74
C CYS A 43 -3.67 9.16 2.63
N GLU A 44 -4.10 8.97 1.38
CA GLU A 44 -3.61 9.76 0.24
C GLU A 44 -3.86 11.26 0.45
N GLY A 45 -5.09 11.66 0.77
CA GLY A 45 -5.45 13.06 0.99
C GLY A 45 -4.75 13.69 2.20
N LEU A 46 -4.58 12.93 3.29
CA LEU A 46 -3.83 13.38 4.46
C LEU A 46 -2.35 13.61 4.13
N ALA A 47 -1.72 12.70 3.40
CA ALA A 47 -0.32 12.83 3.01
C ALA A 47 -0.09 14.06 2.12
N GLU A 48 -1.01 14.33 1.19
CA GLU A 48 -0.99 15.54 0.36
C GLU A 48 -1.18 16.80 1.19
N CYS A 49 -2.15 16.82 2.11
CA CYS A 49 -2.41 17.95 3.00
C CYS A 49 -1.20 18.29 3.88
N VAL A 50 -0.62 17.30 4.56
CA VAL A 50 0.57 17.47 5.41
C VAL A 50 1.76 17.95 4.58
N SER A 51 1.97 17.37 3.40
CA SER A 51 3.06 17.78 2.51
C SER A 51 2.90 19.23 2.05
N ARG A 52 1.68 19.67 1.76
CA ARG A 52 1.37 21.04 1.35
C ARG A 52 1.63 22.02 2.50
N LEU A 53 1.07 21.78 3.68
CA LEU A 53 1.24 22.62 4.86
C LEU A 53 2.72 22.76 5.26
N LEU A 54 3.48 21.66 5.25
CA LEU A 54 4.93 21.69 5.52
C LEU A 54 5.68 22.54 4.51
N ARG A 55 5.37 22.45 3.22
CA ARG A 55 6.02 23.28 2.19
C ARG A 55 5.67 24.75 2.33
N GLU A 56 4.43 25.08 2.67
CA GLU A 56 3.98 26.45 2.92
C GLU A 56 4.78 27.07 4.07
N GLU A 57 4.89 26.38 5.21
CA GLU A 57 5.64 26.86 6.38
C GLU A 57 7.16 26.94 6.16
N ILE A 58 7.75 25.96 5.46
CA ILE A 58 9.18 25.99 5.12
C ILE A 58 9.49 27.21 4.23
N ARG A 59 8.61 27.54 3.28
CA ARG A 59 8.82 28.65 2.34
C ARG A 59 8.57 30.01 2.97
N SER A 60 7.65 30.10 3.94
CA SER A 60 7.27 31.36 4.59
C SER A 60 8.43 32.02 5.35
N ARG A 61 9.41 31.24 5.84
CA ARG A 61 10.54 31.73 6.65
C ARG A 61 11.88 31.55 5.95
N PHE A 62 12.77 32.55 6.06
CA PHE A 62 14.14 32.45 5.55
C PHE A 62 14.94 31.31 6.21
N LEU A 63 14.85 31.18 7.53
CA LEU A 63 15.45 30.07 8.28
C LEU A 63 14.84 28.71 7.91
N GLY A 64 13.55 28.67 7.59
CA GLY A 64 12.87 27.45 7.12
C GLY A 64 13.48 26.94 5.80
N ARG A 65 13.74 27.86 4.86
CA ARG A 65 14.40 27.54 3.58
C ARG A 65 15.83 27.02 3.77
N LEU A 66 16.59 27.64 4.68
CA LEU A 66 17.95 27.19 4.99
C LEU A 66 17.96 25.82 5.66
N GLY A 67 17.05 25.59 6.63
CA GLY A 67 16.89 24.29 7.27
C GLY A 67 16.48 23.18 6.30
N TYR A 68 15.58 23.48 5.35
CA TYR A 68 15.22 22.54 4.29
C TYR A 68 16.40 22.17 3.40
N LEU A 69 17.31 23.10 3.09
CA LEU A 69 18.47 22.80 2.27
C LEU A 69 19.36 21.72 2.91
N LEU A 70 19.56 21.81 4.22
CA LEU A 70 20.31 20.82 5.00
C LEU A 70 19.54 19.48 5.11
N ALA A 71 18.23 19.54 5.31
CA ALA A 71 17.38 18.36 5.43
C ALA A 71 16.97 17.73 4.09
N ARG A 72 17.32 18.35 2.95
CA ARG A 72 16.86 17.96 1.61
C ARG A 72 17.10 16.48 1.30
N PRO A 73 18.25 15.86 1.64
CA PRO A 73 18.46 14.43 1.41
C PRO A 73 17.47 13.55 2.19
N ALA A 74 17.19 13.90 3.45
CA ALA A 74 16.24 13.17 4.28
C ALA A 74 14.81 13.27 3.72
N PHE A 75 14.39 14.47 3.28
CA PHE A 75 13.10 14.67 2.61
C PHE A 75 12.99 13.89 1.29
N ALA A 76 14.07 13.82 0.51
CA ALA A 76 14.09 13.05 -0.73
C ALA A 76 13.96 11.54 -0.46
N ALA A 77 14.69 11.03 0.54
CA ALA A 77 14.59 9.63 0.97
C ALA A 77 13.20 9.30 1.52
N PHE A 78 12.62 10.18 2.33
CA PHE A 78 11.26 10.04 2.85
C PHE A 78 10.24 10.01 1.71
N LYS A 79 10.32 10.96 0.76
CA LYS A 79 9.43 10.99 -0.40
C LYS A 79 9.45 9.67 -1.15
N LYS A 80 10.63 9.06 -1.35
CA LYS A 80 10.75 7.77 -2.03
C LYS A 80 10.03 6.63 -1.29
N LYS A 81 10.01 6.64 0.05
CA LYS A 81 9.30 5.62 0.84
C LYS A 81 7.77 5.74 0.78
N VAL A 82 7.26 6.95 0.58
CA VAL A 82 5.82 7.24 0.55
C VAL A 82 5.28 7.27 -0.90
N ASP A 83 6.15 7.23 -1.90
CA ASP A 83 5.76 7.29 -3.31
C ASP A 83 5.29 5.91 -3.81
N TYR A 84 3.97 5.77 -3.94
CA TYR A 84 3.30 4.58 -4.48
C TYR A 84 3.74 4.23 -5.93
N SER A 85 4.34 5.17 -6.68
CA SER A 85 4.82 4.90 -8.04
C SER A 85 6.01 3.93 -8.08
N GLU A 86 6.69 3.68 -6.96
CA GLU A 86 7.76 2.68 -6.89
C GLU A 86 7.25 1.25 -7.03
N VAL A 87 6.00 0.96 -6.63
CA VAL A 87 5.35 -0.35 -6.81
C VAL A 87 4.51 -0.38 -8.11
N GLY A 88 3.99 0.78 -8.52
CA GLY A 88 3.40 1.02 -9.84
C GLY A 88 1.91 0.71 -9.97
N GLY A 89 1.40 -0.28 -9.23
CA GLY A 89 -0.01 -0.64 -9.19
C GLY A 89 -0.32 -1.67 -8.09
N ALA A 90 -1.61 -1.87 -7.82
CA ALA A 90 -2.08 -2.87 -6.86
C ALA A 90 -2.42 -4.19 -7.57
N PRO A 91 -2.04 -5.36 -7.03
CA PRO A 91 -2.41 -6.65 -7.63
C PRO A 91 -3.92 -6.87 -7.51
N LEU A 92 -4.56 -7.25 -8.63
CA LEU A 92 -5.94 -7.72 -8.66
C LEU A 92 -5.97 -9.22 -8.35
N LEU A 93 -6.33 -9.56 -7.12
CA LEU A 93 -6.43 -10.95 -6.67
C LEU A 93 -7.83 -11.52 -6.95
N GLY A 94 -7.91 -12.84 -7.11
CA GLY A 94 -9.18 -13.56 -7.31
C GLY A 94 -9.62 -13.72 -8.77
N ILE A 95 -8.76 -13.34 -9.72
CA ILE A 95 -8.93 -13.64 -11.15
C ILE A 95 -8.07 -14.85 -11.55
N ASP A 96 -8.40 -15.50 -12.67
CA ASP A 96 -7.56 -16.57 -13.23
C ASP A 96 -6.36 -16.00 -13.99
N GLY A 97 -5.40 -15.45 -13.23
CA GLY A 97 -4.19 -14.85 -13.78
C GLY A 97 -3.62 -13.75 -12.89
N ILE A 98 -2.77 -12.90 -13.49
CA ILE A 98 -2.11 -11.78 -12.81
C ILE A 98 -2.55 -10.48 -13.47
N GLY A 99 -3.21 -9.63 -12.68
CA GLY A 99 -3.64 -8.30 -13.10
C GLY A 99 -3.08 -7.24 -12.16
N MET A 100 -2.70 -6.09 -12.70
CA MET A 100 -2.25 -4.93 -11.92
C MET A 100 -3.18 -3.75 -12.20
N ILE A 101 -3.79 -3.21 -11.15
CA ILE A 101 -4.62 -2.00 -11.23
C ILE A 101 -3.74 -0.79 -10.98
N CYS A 102 -3.55 0.00 -12.03
CA CYS A 102 -2.84 1.27 -11.97
C CYS A 102 -3.82 2.42 -11.71
N HIS A 103 -3.35 3.49 -11.07
CA HIS A 103 -4.17 4.69 -10.90
C HIS A 103 -4.28 5.46 -12.22
N GLY A 104 -5.38 6.18 -12.44
CA GLY A 104 -5.58 6.97 -13.67
C GLY A 104 -4.50 8.05 -13.89
N GLY A 105 -3.91 8.56 -12.81
CA GLY A 105 -2.77 9.47 -12.83
C GLY A 105 -1.38 8.81 -12.83
N SER A 106 -1.29 7.49 -13.07
CA SER A 106 0.00 6.77 -13.05
C SER A 106 0.96 7.31 -14.11
N SER A 107 2.17 7.66 -13.67
CA SER A 107 3.26 8.08 -14.57
C SER A 107 3.80 6.91 -15.39
N SER A 108 4.59 7.21 -16.44
CA SER A 108 5.30 6.17 -17.22
C SER A 108 6.17 5.26 -16.33
N LYS A 109 6.80 5.83 -15.30
CA LYS A 109 7.56 5.07 -14.29
C LYS A 109 6.66 4.13 -13.50
N ALA A 110 5.49 4.59 -13.07
CA ALA A 110 4.53 3.74 -12.34
C ALA A 110 4.05 2.57 -13.21
N ILE A 111 3.74 2.81 -14.48
CA ILE A 111 3.33 1.75 -15.42
C ILE A 111 4.47 0.75 -15.65
N MET A 112 5.70 1.23 -15.87
CA MET A 112 6.88 0.38 -16.00
C MET A 112 7.07 -0.52 -14.76
N ASN A 113 6.95 0.06 -13.56
CA ASN A 113 7.06 -0.70 -12.31
C ASN A 113 5.92 -1.71 -12.14
N ALA A 114 4.68 -1.37 -12.53
CA ALA A 114 3.57 -2.32 -12.49
C ALA A 114 3.82 -3.54 -13.39
N ILE A 115 4.43 -3.35 -14.57
CA ILE A 115 4.82 -4.43 -15.47
C ILE A 115 5.91 -5.30 -14.84
N PHE A 116 6.92 -4.69 -14.20
CA PHE A 116 7.95 -5.46 -13.49
C PHE A 116 7.38 -6.26 -12.32
N THR A 117 6.48 -5.68 -11.53
CA THR A 117 5.76 -6.37 -10.47
C THR A 117 4.94 -7.54 -11.03
N ALA A 118 4.20 -7.34 -12.12
CA ALA A 118 3.46 -8.41 -12.78
C ALA A 118 4.38 -9.56 -13.24
N ARG A 119 5.53 -9.23 -13.84
CA ARG A 119 6.55 -10.22 -14.22
C ARG A 119 7.07 -10.99 -13.00
N GLU A 120 7.30 -10.33 -11.88
CA GLU A 120 7.71 -11.01 -10.64
C GLU A 120 6.63 -11.94 -10.10
N TYR A 121 5.35 -11.55 -10.18
CA TYR A 121 4.24 -12.42 -9.80
C TYR A 121 4.17 -13.68 -10.67
N VAL A 122 4.43 -13.54 -11.98
CA VAL A 122 4.51 -14.67 -12.92
C VAL A 122 5.70 -15.56 -12.56
N ALA A 123 6.89 -14.98 -12.41
CA ALA A 123 8.12 -15.72 -12.10
C ALA A 123 8.02 -16.49 -10.77
N ASN A 124 7.31 -15.92 -9.79
CA ASN A 124 7.09 -16.54 -8.49
C ASN A 124 5.87 -17.46 -8.43
N GLN A 125 5.14 -17.64 -9.54
CA GLN A 125 3.95 -18.50 -9.63
C GLN A 125 2.92 -18.19 -8.55
N ILE A 126 2.65 -16.89 -8.35
CA ILE A 126 1.78 -16.43 -7.26
C ILE A 126 0.35 -16.93 -7.44
N ASN A 127 -0.18 -16.92 -8.67
CA ASN A 127 -1.54 -17.37 -8.95
C ASN A 127 -1.72 -18.87 -8.66
N GLU A 128 -0.75 -19.69 -9.07
CA GLU A 128 -0.73 -21.13 -8.82
C GLU A 128 -0.68 -21.43 -7.33
N LYS A 129 0.17 -20.72 -6.58
CA LYS A 129 0.26 -20.85 -5.12
C LYS A 129 -1.06 -20.45 -4.44
N LEU A 130 -1.70 -19.37 -4.88
CA LEU A 130 -3.01 -18.95 -4.37
C LEU A 130 -4.08 -20.02 -4.64
N LEU A 131 -4.14 -20.57 -5.85
CA LEU A 131 -5.09 -21.63 -6.20
C LEU A 131 -4.89 -22.88 -5.34
N VAL A 132 -3.65 -23.28 -5.05
CA VAL A 132 -3.37 -24.39 -4.12
C VAL A 132 -3.88 -24.07 -2.72
N GLN A 133 -3.62 -22.86 -2.20
CA GLN A 133 -4.06 -22.47 -0.87
C GLN A 133 -5.58 -22.43 -0.73
N ILE A 134 -6.29 -21.93 -1.75
CA ILE A 134 -7.76 -21.90 -1.78
C ILE A 134 -8.33 -23.32 -1.85
N LYS A 135 -7.74 -24.21 -2.66
CA LYS A 135 -8.19 -25.62 -2.74
C LYS A 135 -8.00 -26.37 -1.43
N ASN A 136 -6.92 -26.08 -0.70
CA ASN A 136 -6.63 -26.71 0.60
C ASN A 136 -7.50 -26.15 1.74
N HIS A 137 -8.06 -24.95 1.56
CA HIS A 137 -8.95 -24.31 2.52
C HIS A 137 -10.27 -23.95 1.84
N PRO A 138 -11.05 -24.95 1.39
CA PRO A 138 -12.30 -24.69 0.72
C PRO A 138 -13.21 -23.91 1.67
N MET A 139 -13.81 -22.84 1.15
CA MET A 139 -14.79 -22.08 1.90
C MET A 139 -15.96 -23.02 2.22
N HIS A 140 -16.14 -23.36 3.49
CA HIS A 140 -17.37 -23.97 3.95
C HIS A 140 -18.47 -22.92 3.82
N THR A 141 -19.20 -22.93 2.70
CA THR A 141 -20.47 -22.23 2.52
C THR A 141 -21.55 -22.85 3.38
#